data_AF-A0AAN1SZT8-F1
#
_entry.id   AF-A0AAN1SZT8-F1
#
_cell.length_a   1.000
_cell.length_b   1.000
_cell.length_c   1.000
_cell.angle_alpha   90.00
_cell.angle_beta   90.00
_cell.angle_gamma   90.00
#
_symmetry.space_group_name_H-M   'P 1'
#
loop_
_entity.id
_entity.type
_entity.pdbx_description
1 polymer ?
#
loop_
_entity_poly.entity_id
_entity_poly.type
_entity_poly.pdbx_seq_one_letter_code
_entity_poly.pdbx_strand_id
1 'polypeptide(L)'
;MAFQQGLSGLNASAKQLDTIGNNVANANTVGFKQSQAQFADLYATSLAGSGALQVGTGVKVANITQQFTQGNITNTSNSMDTAISGQGFFRMVDQNGAIVYSRNGQFQLDKNGFIVNNQGHQVTGFAAVNGRISGAQPTPIQISSADLTPKQTSNLAAGGVPIGAGLNLDSRSTFPTGLTQAKVVGNAAAGLTIPAGATLSATVDGVASGAVTIPAGTYTTSAALASAVQTAMNASAALVAAGKTVVVTADAAGILTMASGSAGTASTITAPAGTAAATLFGAAPVLTATGTGVFNPLDPATYNNSTSLTVYDSLGSSHIASLYFQRVASNTWNTYLTVDGAQLPAAGTPMTTLTFNTLGQLTGPAAVPPLSIGQVTSASFTPAGAAPQTLTFDFAKSSQYGGNFGVNSMTQDGYTSGRLSSFATSSDGTILGRYTNGQTRPLGQIALANFTSPQGLQPLGNNSWAETASSGGPLVGAPGSSSLGVLQSSATEDSNVDLTAELVNMITAQRVYQANAQTIKTQDAVLQTIVNLR
;
A
#
# COMPACT_ATOMS: atom_id res chain seq x y z
N MET A 1 -31.06 12.80 -70.50
CA MET A 1 -30.17 11.67 -70.14
C MET A 1 -28.74 12.14 -69.86
N ALA A 2 -28.08 12.84 -70.78
CA ALA A 2 -26.66 13.17 -70.61
C ALA A 2 -26.37 14.37 -69.66
N PHE A 3 -27.30 15.34 -69.54
CA PHE A 3 -27.23 16.41 -68.52
C PHE A 3 -27.31 15.88 -67.08
N GLN A 4 -28.08 14.80 -66.86
CA GLN A 4 -28.23 14.17 -65.54
C GLN A 4 -26.92 13.50 -65.09
N GLN A 5 -26.20 12.86 -66.01
CA GLN A 5 -24.87 12.29 -65.75
C GLN A 5 -23.88 13.40 -65.34
N GLY A 6 -23.80 14.48 -66.12
CA GLY A 6 -22.94 15.63 -65.81
C GLY A 6 -23.30 16.33 -64.48
N LEU A 7 -24.59 16.54 -64.21
CA LEU A 7 -25.07 17.15 -62.97
C LEU A 7 -24.80 16.26 -61.74
N SER A 8 -25.00 14.95 -61.86
CA SER A 8 -24.72 14.00 -60.79
C SER A 8 -23.22 13.95 -60.45
N GLY A 9 -22.35 13.98 -61.47
CA GLY A 9 -20.90 14.08 -61.30
C GLY A 9 -20.49 15.41 -60.66
N LEU A 10 -21.10 16.54 -61.06
CA LEU A 10 -20.82 17.85 -60.47
C LEU A 10 -21.17 17.89 -58.98
N ASN A 11 -22.33 17.36 -58.60
CA ASN A 11 -22.77 17.30 -57.20
C ASN A 11 -21.88 16.36 -56.36
N ALA A 12 -21.53 15.19 -56.90
CA ALA A 12 -20.61 14.25 -56.25
C ALA A 12 -19.23 14.87 -56.02
N SER A 13 -18.66 15.55 -57.02
CA SER A 13 -17.39 16.26 -56.89
C SER A 13 -17.47 17.43 -55.90
N ALA A 14 -18.58 18.16 -55.83
CA ALA A 14 -18.79 19.21 -54.83
C ALA A 14 -18.77 18.65 -53.41
N LYS A 15 -19.50 17.55 -53.16
CA LYS A 15 -19.47 16.87 -51.86
C LYS A 15 -18.10 16.30 -51.49
N GLN A 16 -17.34 15.83 -52.49
CA GLN A 16 -15.96 15.42 -52.29
C GLN A 16 -15.08 16.59 -51.84
N LEU A 17 -15.20 17.73 -52.51
CA LEU A 17 -14.46 18.95 -52.17
C LEU A 17 -14.82 19.46 -50.77
N ASP A 18 -16.11 19.44 -50.39
CA ASP A 18 -16.55 19.78 -49.03
C ASP A 18 -15.87 18.89 -47.98
N THR A 19 -15.80 17.58 -48.26
CA THR A 19 -15.22 16.60 -47.33
C THR A 19 -13.71 16.80 -47.18
N ILE A 20 -13.00 17.00 -48.31
CA ILE A 20 -11.56 17.29 -48.30
C ILE A 20 -11.28 18.63 -47.61
N GLY A 21 -12.09 19.67 -47.89
CA GLY A 21 -11.97 20.96 -47.23
C GLY A 21 -12.14 20.87 -45.71
N ASN A 22 -13.10 20.06 -45.25
CA ASN A 22 -13.29 19.77 -43.83
C ASN A 22 -12.08 19.04 -43.22
N ASN A 23 -11.54 18.02 -43.90
CA ASN A 23 -10.35 17.31 -43.46
C ASN A 23 -9.14 18.24 -43.30
N VAL A 24 -8.86 19.08 -44.32
CA VAL A 24 -7.76 20.03 -44.31
C VAL A 24 -7.92 21.06 -43.18
N ALA A 25 -9.14 21.57 -42.96
CA ALA A 25 -9.41 22.50 -41.88
C ALA A 25 -9.18 21.90 -40.48
N ASN A 26 -9.39 20.58 -40.33
CA ASN A 26 -9.23 19.85 -39.07
C ASN A 26 -7.92 19.05 -38.96
N ALA A 27 -6.93 19.34 -39.80
CA ALA A 27 -5.64 18.63 -39.77
C ALA A 27 -4.86 18.83 -38.46
N ASN A 28 -5.10 19.93 -37.73
CA ASN A 28 -4.47 20.19 -36.43
C ASN A 28 -5.40 19.93 -35.23
N THR A 29 -6.62 19.43 -35.49
CA THR A 29 -7.59 19.18 -34.44
C THR A 29 -7.28 17.85 -33.75
N VAL A 30 -7.02 17.89 -32.44
CA VAL A 30 -6.71 16.69 -31.63
C VAL A 30 -7.88 15.71 -31.63
N GLY A 31 -7.60 14.45 -31.91
CA GLY A 31 -8.57 13.36 -31.94
C GLY A 31 -9.52 13.38 -33.15
N PHE A 32 -9.26 14.21 -34.17
CA PHE A 32 -10.07 14.24 -35.40
C PHE A 32 -9.85 12.98 -36.25
N LYS A 33 -10.93 12.52 -36.90
CA LYS A 33 -10.94 11.38 -37.81
C LYS A 33 -11.36 11.81 -39.21
N GLN A 34 -10.46 11.60 -40.17
CA GLN A 34 -10.65 11.95 -41.57
C GLN A 34 -11.96 11.38 -42.11
N SER A 35 -12.73 12.21 -42.79
CA SER A 35 -13.95 11.79 -43.47
C SER A 35 -13.65 11.49 -44.93
N GLN A 36 -14.29 10.46 -45.49
CA GLN A 36 -14.17 10.09 -46.90
C GLN A 36 -15.55 9.92 -47.53
N ALA A 37 -15.78 10.62 -48.63
CA ALA A 37 -16.97 10.43 -49.45
C ALA A 37 -16.83 9.13 -50.26
N GLN A 38 -17.79 8.23 -50.11
CA GLN A 38 -17.89 7.01 -50.89
C GLN A 38 -18.95 7.19 -51.96
N PHE A 39 -18.63 6.78 -53.19
CA PHE A 39 -19.52 6.92 -54.34
C PHE A 39 -20.09 5.57 -54.76
N ALA A 40 -21.31 5.59 -55.26
CA ALA A 40 -21.93 4.46 -55.94
C ALA A 40 -22.45 4.90 -57.31
N ASP A 41 -22.32 4.02 -58.29
CA ASP A 41 -22.95 4.23 -59.59
C ASP A 41 -24.48 4.17 -59.48
N LEU A 42 -25.14 4.80 -60.45
CA LEU A 42 -26.59 4.72 -60.61
C LEU A 42 -26.89 3.96 -61.89
N TYR A 43 -27.53 2.79 -61.76
CA TYR A 43 -28.08 2.04 -62.88
C TYR A 43 -29.61 2.11 -62.86
N ALA A 44 -30.21 2.46 -63.99
CA ALA A 44 -31.66 2.44 -64.16
C ALA A 44 -32.10 1.01 -64.49
N THR A 45 -32.34 0.14 -63.52
CA THR A 45 -32.73 -1.25 -63.80
C THR A 45 -34.03 -1.32 -64.62
N SER A 46 -33.92 -1.65 -65.91
CA SER A 46 -35.07 -2.08 -66.72
C SER A 46 -35.39 -3.51 -66.29
N LEU A 47 -36.44 -3.69 -65.48
CA LEU A 47 -36.90 -5.00 -64.99
C LEU A 47 -37.60 -5.85 -66.10
N ALA A 48 -37.54 -5.45 -67.36
CA ALA A 48 -38.13 -6.18 -68.49
C ALA A 48 -37.06 -6.42 -69.56
N GLY A 49 -36.82 -7.68 -69.87
CA GLY A 49 -35.62 -8.17 -70.55
C GLY A 49 -35.39 -7.71 -71.99
N SER A 50 -34.14 -7.94 -72.42
CA SER A 50 -33.58 -7.85 -73.78
C SER A 50 -33.06 -6.47 -74.22
N GLY A 51 -31.72 -6.32 -74.20
CA GLY A 51 -31.00 -5.27 -74.95
C GLY A 51 -29.80 -4.69 -74.21
N ALA A 52 -28.65 -5.33 -74.36
CA ALA A 52 -27.38 -5.11 -73.65
C ALA A 52 -26.64 -3.77 -73.91
N LEU A 53 -27.31 -2.62 -73.88
CA LEU A 53 -26.68 -1.29 -74.08
C LEU A 53 -27.18 -0.24 -73.07
N GLN A 54 -27.23 -0.58 -71.79
CA GLN A 54 -27.64 0.37 -70.76
C GLN A 54 -26.45 1.20 -70.26
N VAL A 55 -26.39 2.46 -70.71
CA VAL A 55 -25.46 3.46 -70.19
C VAL A 55 -25.88 3.86 -68.77
N GLY A 56 -24.93 3.89 -67.82
CA GLY A 56 -25.18 4.29 -66.44
C GLY A 56 -25.80 5.70 -66.33
N THR A 57 -26.66 5.92 -65.33
CA THR A 57 -27.39 7.19 -65.13
C THR A 57 -26.56 8.25 -64.39
N GLY A 58 -25.37 7.90 -63.92
CA GLY A 58 -24.44 8.81 -63.26
C GLY A 58 -23.91 8.22 -61.96
N VAL A 59 -23.61 9.08 -60.99
CA VAL A 59 -23.01 8.72 -59.70
C VAL A 59 -23.77 9.41 -58.56
N LYS A 60 -23.86 8.76 -57.39
CA LYS A 60 -24.31 9.38 -56.15
C LYS A 60 -23.28 9.21 -55.03
N VAL A 61 -23.32 10.10 -54.05
CA VAL A 61 -22.63 9.89 -52.78
C VAL A 61 -23.42 8.84 -51.99
N ALA A 62 -22.82 7.67 -51.76
CA ALA A 62 -23.43 6.58 -51.02
C ALA A 62 -23.38 6.83 -49.51
N ASN A 63 -22.22 7.29 -49.01
CA ASN A 63 -22.03 7.61 -47.60
C ASN A 63 -20.82 8.54 -47.42
N ILE A 64 -20.73 9.22 -46.27
CA ILE A 64 -19.52 9.89 -45.79
C ILE A 64 -19.07 9.13 -44.55
N THR A 65 -18.06 8.29 -44.70
CA THR A 65 -17.54 7.42 -43.63
C THR A 65 -16.32 8.05 -42.96
N GLN A 66 -16.18 7.90 -41.65
CA GLN A 66 -15.01 8.39 -40.92
C GLN A 66 -13.96 7.31 -40.79
N GLN A 67 -12.72 7.58 -41.17
CA GLN A 67 -11.62 6.64 -41.01
C GLN A 67 -11.11 6.66 -39.58
N PHE A 68 -11.38 5.60 -38.81
CA PHE A 68 -10.96 5.44 -37.41
C PHE A 68 -9.54 4.89 -37.24
N THR A 69 -8.67 5.12 -38.21
CA THR A 69 -7.24 4.82 -38.07
C THR A 69 -6.62 5.75 -37.03
N GLN A 70 -5.60 5.27 -36.32
CA GLN A 70 -4.88 6.06 -35.33
C GLN A 70 -4.03 7.15 -36.00
N GLY A 71 -4.09 8.36 -35.45
CA GLY A 71 -3.16 9.44 -35.80
C GLY A 71 -1.81 9.29 -35.10
N ASN A 72 -0.91 10.26 -35.29
CA ASN A 72 0.33 10.29 -34.52
C ASN A 72 0.04 10.62 -33.04
N ILE A 73 0.82 10.07 -32.12
CA ILE A 73 0.72 10.41 -30.69
C ILE A 73 1.84 11.40 -30.37
N THR A 74 1.45 12.61 -29.94
CA THR A 74 2.36 13.67 -29.53
C THR A 74 2.37 13.79 -28.02
N ASN A 75 3.56 13.86 -27.42
CA ASN A 75 3.68 14.11 -25.98
C ASN A 75 3.40 15.59 -25.69
N THR A 76 2.67 15.86 -24.61
CA THR A 76 2.36 17.21 -24.12
C THR A 76 2.99 17.43 -22.74
N SER A 77 3.05 18.68 -22.31
CA SER A 77 3.53 19.03 -20.96
C SER A 77 2.46 18.94 -19.88
N ASN A 78 1.20 18.66 -20.25
CA ASN A 78 0.07 18.61 -19.33
C ASN A 78 -0.23 17.17 -18.92
N SER A 79 -0.16 16.87 -17.62
CA SER A 79 -0.39 15.52 -17.10
C SER A 79 -1.82 15.00 -17.27
N MET A 80 -2.79 15.88 -17.52
CA MET A 80 -4.19 15.50 -17.73
C MET A 80 -4.47 15.07 -19.16
N ASP A 81 -3.63 15.45 -20.11
CA ASP A 81 -3.79 15.03 -21.50
C ASP A 81 -3.48 13.54 -21.58
N THR A 82 -4.41 12.75 -22.09
CA THR A 82 -4.25 11.30 -22.18
C THR A 82 -4.61 10.81 -23.57
N ALA A 83 -3.68 10.15 -24.25
CA ALA A 83 -3.93 9.54 -25.55
C ALA A 83 -4.26 8.05 -25.39
N ILE A 84 -5.10 7.51 -26.28
CA ILE A 84 -5.34 6.07 -26.39
C ILE A 84 -4.40 5.53 -27.44
N SER A 85 -3.50 4.61 -27.09
CA SER A 85 -2.69 3.86 -28.05
C SER A 85 -3.41 2.56 -28.41
N GLY A 86 -3.88 2.45 -29.66
CA GLY A 86 -4.71 1.35 -30.13
C GLY A 86 -6.21 1.67 -30.25
N GLN A 87 -7.06 0.65 -30.12
CA GLN A 87 -8.51 0.76 -30.32
C GLN A 87 -9.26 1.22 -29.05
N GLY A 88 -10.39 1.88 -29.22
CA GLY A 88 -11.27 2.29 -28.11
C GLY A 88 -11.49 3.80 -28.02
N PHE A 89 -12.53 4.20 -27.30
CA PHE A 89 -12.95 5.58 -27.12
C PHE A 89 -13.07 5.89 -25.64
N PHE A 90 -12.76 7.13 -25.25
CA PHE A 90 -13.14 7.66 -23.95
C PHE A 90 -14.67 7.69 -23.87
N ARG A 91 -15.21 7.07 -22.83
CA ARG A 91 -16.63 7.14 -22.52
C ARG A 91 -16.88 8.28 -21.56
N MET A 92 -17.70 9.24 -21.98
CA MET A 92 -18.06 10.41 -21.19
C MET A 92 -19.58 10.50 -21.04
N VAL A 93 -20.03 11.31 -20.09
CA VAL A 93 -21.43 11.71 -19.96
C VAL A 93 -21.56 13.21 -20.12
N ASP A 94 -22.61 13.65 -20.83
CA ASP A 94 -22.95 15.06 -20.92
C ASP A 94 -23.65 15.57 -19.65
N GLN A 95 -23.96 16.87 -19.63
CA GLN A 95 -24.65 17.50 -18.49
C GLN A 95 -26.10 17.01 -18.32
N ASN A 96 -26.67 16.37 -19.34
CA ASN A 96 -28.02 15.80 -19.32
C ASN A 96 -28.02 14.30 -18.97
N GLY A 97 -26.85 13.69 -18.75
CA GLY A 97 -26.66 12.27 -18.47
C GLY A 97 -26.61 11.36 -19.70
N ALA A 98 -26.59 11.90 -20.92
CA ALA A 98 -26.40 11.13 -22.14
C ALA A 98 -24.93 10.70 -22.30
N ILE A 99 -24.71 9.47 -22.79
CA ILE A 99 -23.36 8.93 -22.99
C ILE A 99 -22.84 9.40 -24.34
N VAL A 100 -21.62 9.95 -24.33
CA VAL A 100 -20.91 10.39 -25.52
C VAL A 100 -19.51 9.79 -25.55
N TYR A 101 -19.00 9.55 -26.74
CA TYR A 101 -17.71 8.90 -26.96
C TYR A 101 -16.75 9.87 -27.64
N SER A 102 -15.47 9.85 -27.28
CA SER A 102 -14.45 10.66 -27.96
C SER A 102 -13.08 10.00 -28.00
N ARG A 103 -12.25 10.42 -28.96
CA ARG A 103 -10.81 10.16 -29.03
C ARG A 103 -9.98 11.33 -28.53
N ASN A 104 -10.61 12.50 -28.33
CA ASN A 104 -9.91 13.66 -27.80
C ASN A 104 -9.59 13.43 -26.31
N GLY A 105 -8.29 13.47 -26.02
CA GLY A 105 -7.70 13.20 -24.72
C GLY A 105 -7.45 14.42 -23.85
N GLN A 106 -7.90 15.61 -24.27
CA GLN A 106 -7.66 16.85 -23.55
C GLN A 106 -8.68 17.01 -22.41
N PHE A 107 -8.20 16.79 -21.18
CA PHE A 107 -9.02 16.84 -19.98
C PHE A 107 -8.55 17.89 -18.99
N GLN A 108 -9.48 18.34 -18.17
CA GLN A 108 -9.28 19.26 -17.06
C GLN A 108 -10.13 18.84 -15.86
N LEU A 109 -9.76 19.29 -14.67
CA LEU A 109 -10.53 19.04 -13.46
C LEU A 109 -11.54 20.18 -13.26
N ASP A 110 -12.80 19.84 -13.04
CA ASP A 110 -13.80 20.83 -12.66
C ASP A 110 -13.74 21.19 -11.16
N LYS A 111 -14.56 22.17 -10.74
CA LYS A 111 -14.64 22.60 -9.33
C LYS A 111 -15.11 21.48 -8.38
N ASN A 112 -15.86 20.51 -8.91
CA ASN A 112 -16.45 19.42 -8.15
C ASN A 112 -15.51 18.19 -8.11
N GLY A 113 -14.33 18.27 -8.73
CA GLY A 113 -13.35 17.20 -8.79
C GLY A 113 -13.63 16.16 -9.89
N PHE A 114 -14.56 16.39 -10.82
CA PHE A 114 -14.76 15.53 -11.97
C PHE A 114 -13.77 15.85 -13.09
N ILE A 115 -13.32 14.80 -13.76
CA ILE A 115 -12.50 14.94 -14.96
C ILE A 115 -13.43 15.27 -16.12
N VAL A 116 -13.27 16.46 -16.69
CA VAL A 116 -14.11 16.95 -17.79
C VAL A 116 -13.28 17.28 -19.02
N ASN A 117 -13.88 17.16 -20.20
CA ASN A 117 -13.29 17.73 -21.42
C ASN A 117 -13.58 19.23 -21.54
N ASN A 118 -13.09 19.88 -22.60
CA ASN A 118 -13.34 21.31 -22.86
C ASN A 118 -14.83 21.68 -23.06
N GLN A 119 -15.71 20.70 -23.28
CA GLN A 119 -17.15 20.88 -23.41
C GLN A 119 -17.91 20.65 -22.10
N GLY A 120 -17.22 20.26 -21.02
CA GLY A 120 -17.83 19.92 -19.73
C GLY A 120 -18.42 18.51 -19.67
N HIS A 121 -18.12 17.63 -20.63
CA HIS A 121 -18.49 16.21 -20.55
C HIS A 121 -17.59 15.49 -19.55
N GLN A 122 -18.17 14.74 -18.63
CA GLN A 122 -17.44 14.06 -17.54
C GLN A 122 -16.95 12.69 -18.00
N VAL A 123 -15.66 12.41 -17.82
CA VAL A 123 -15.06 11.10 -18.11
C VAL A 123 -15.56 10.07 -17.11
N THR A 124 -16.00 8.92 -17.63
CA THR A 124 -16.51 7.82 -16.81
C THR A 124 -15.51 6.70 -16.67
N GLY A 125 -15.65 5.94 -15.58
CA GLY A 125 -14.79 4.84 -15.26
C GLY A 125 -15.23 4.06 -14.04
N PHE A 126 -14.37 3.15 -13.61
CA PHE A 126 -14.56 2.31 -12.44
C PHE A 126 -14.11 3.08 -11.20
N ALA A 127 -15.03 3.35 -10.28
CA ALA A 127 -14.73 4.05 -9.05
C ALA A 127 -13.83 3.18 -8.13
N ALA A 128 -12.88 3.83 -7.44
CA ALA A 128 -12.12 3.17 -6.40
C ALA A 128 -12.88 3.24 -5.06
N VAL A 129 -13.22 2.08 -4.49
CA VAL A 129 -13.80 2.00 -3.14
C VAL A 129 -12.71 1.48 -2.19
N ASN A 130 -12.39 2.25 -1.16
CA ASN A 130 -11.33 1.92 -0.20
C ASN A 130 -9.96 1.62 -0.84
N GLY A 131 -9.61 2.29 -1.95
CA GLY A 131 -8.34 2.11 -2.63
C GLY A 131 -8.23 0.80 -3.41
N ARG A 132 -9.37 0.19 -3.78
CA ARG A 132 -9.48 -0.90 -4.75
C ARG A 132 -10.48 -0.50 -5.83
N ILE A 133 -10.17 -0.80 -7.08
CA ILE A 133 -11.09 -0.55 -8.20
C ILE A 133 -12.27 -1.50 -8.09
N SER A 134 -13.48 -0.95 -8.05
CA SER A 134 -14.72 -1.73 -8.12
C SER A 134 -15.11 -1.92 -9.57
N GLY A 135 -15.18 -3.17 -10.05
CA GLY A 135 -15.61 -3.52 -11.42
C GLY A 135 -17.11 -3.31 -11.69
N ALA A 136 -17.75 -2.38 -10.98
CA ALA A 136 -19.15 -2.01 -11.15
C ALA A 136 -19.38 -1.25 -12.47
N GLN A 137 -20.62 -0.83 -12.74
CA GLN A 137 -20.91 -0.01 -13.92
C GLN A 137 -20.08 1.29 -13.93
N PRO A 138 -19.61 1.77 -15.10
CA PRO A 138 -18.79 2.96 -15.16
C PRO A 138 -19.59 4.22 -14.79
N THR A 139 -19.15 4.90 -13.74
CA THR A 139 -19.69 6.18 -13.24
C THR A 139 -18.72 7.32 -13.55
N PRO A 140 -19.15 8.59 -13.53
CA PRO A 140 -18.23 9.73 -13.61
C PRO A 140 -17.10 9.61 -12.59
N ILE A 141 -15.86 9.78 -13.03
CA ILE A 141 -14.70 9.73 -12.14
C ILE A 141 -14.62 11.05 -11.39
N GLN A 142 -14.70 10.95 -10.07
CA GLN A 142 -14.50 12.07 -9.16
C GLN A 142 -13.19 11.89 -8.39
N ILE A 143 -12.27 12.82 -8.58
CA ILE A 143 -11.06 12.98 -7.77
C ILE A 143 -11.46 13.73 -6.51
N SER A 144 -11.69 13.00 -5.44
CA SER A 144 -11.91 13.60 -4.12
C SER A 144 -10.61 14.24 -3.63
N SER A 145 -10.68 15.54 -3.30
CA SER A 145 -9.63 16.27 -2.61
C SER A 145 -9.67 16.09 -1.09
N ALA A 146 -10.59 15.25 -0.59
CA ALA A 146 -10.68 14.94 0.82
C ALA A 146 -9.36 14.36 1.33
N ASP A 147 -9.01 14.72 2.56
CA ASP A 147 -7.83 14.19 3.20
C ASP A 147 -7.96 12.67 3.37
N LEU A 148 -6.88 11.98 3.05
CA LEU A 148 -6.73 10.58 3.38
C LEU A 148 -6.77 10.47 4.90
N THR A 149 -7.79 9.77 5.41
CA THR A 149 -7.93 9.49 6.83
C THR A 149 -6.72 8.71 7.33
N PRO A 150 -6.24 8.98 8.55
CA PRO A 150 -5.13 8.24 9.12
C PRO A 150 -5.48 6.76 9.21
N LYS A 151 -4.45 5.92 9.14
CA LYS A 151 -4.57 4.49 9.42
C LYS A 151 -3.75 4.17 10.64
N GLN A 152 -4.43 3.69 11.66
CA GLN A 152 -3.81 3.14 12.85
C GLN A 152 -2.95 1.93 12.48
N THR A 153 -1.77 1.79 13.10
CA THR A 153 -0.93 0.59 12.94
C THR A 153 -1.73 -0.63 13.40
N SER A 154 -1.99 -1.54 12.48
CA SER A 154 -2.98 -2.59 12.72
C SER A 154 -2.40 -3.75 13.53
N ASN A 155 -3.29 -4.51 14.18
CA ASN A 155 -2.96 -5.77 14.83
C ASN A 155 -3.58 -6.93 14.04
N LEU A 156 -3.03 -8.13 14.21
CA LEU A 156 -3.50 -9.30 13.46
C LEU A 156 -4.93 -9.71 13.85
N ALA A 157 -5.33 -9.44 15.09
CA ALA A 157 -6.67 -9.76 15.61
C ALA A 157 -7.80 -8.94 14.94
N ALA A 158 -7.50 -7.76 14.40
CA ALA A 158 -8.44 -6.90 13.68
C ALA A 158 -8.39 -7.10 12.16
N GLY A 159 -7.78 -8.20 11.67
CA GLY A 159 -7.57 -8.45 10.23
C GLY A 159 -6.43 -7.62 9.61
N GLY A 160 -5.57 -7.06 10.47
CA GLY A 160 -4.43 -6.24 10.09
C GLY A 160 -3.17 -7.01 9.73
N VAL A 161 -2.13 -6.27 9.34
CA VAL A 161 -0.78 -6.79 9.04
C VAL A 161 0.09 -6.61 10.29
N PRO A 162 0.75 -7.66 10.80
CA PRO A 162 1.63 -7.51 11.95
C PRO A 162 2.87 -6.68 11.60
N ILE A 163 3.43 -6.03 12.62
CA ILE A 163 4.69 -5.29 12.53
C ILE A 163 5.82 -6.29 12.29
N GLY A 164 6.36 -6.32 11.09
CA GLY A 164 7.48 -7.19 10.75
C GLY A 164 8.75 -6.70 11.42
N ALA A 165 9.34 -7.53 12.30
CA ALA A 165 10.59 -7.29 13.00
C ALA A 165 11.57 -8.43 12.68
N GLY A 166 12.32 -8.27 11.59
CA GLY A 166 13.39 -9.18 11.19
C GLY A 166 14.73 -8.67 11.71
N LEU A 167 15.31 -9.38 12.67
CA LEU A 167 16.49 -8.95 13.40
C LEU A 167 17.57 -10.03 13.38
N ASN A 168 18.83 -9.62 13.42
CA ASN A 168 19.95 -10.51 13.71
C ASN A 168 20.45 -10.27 15.14
N LEU A 169 20.28 -11.25 16.02
CA LEU A 169 20.76 -11.21 17.39
C LEU A 169 22.14 -11.89 17.50
N ASP A 170 23.12 -11.22 18.11
CA ASP A 170 24.48 -11.76 18.23
C ASP A 170 24.53 -12.94 19.22
N SER A 171 24.83 -14.14 18.71
CA SER A 171 24.97 -15.35 19.53
C SER A 171 26.13 -15.29 20.54
N ARG A 172 27.08 -14.36 20.36
CA ARG A 172 28.25 -14.16 21.22
C ARG A 172 28.07 -13.06 22.27
N SER A 173 26.96 -12.34 22.24
CA SER A 173 26.72 -11.24 23.18
C SER A 173 26.72 -11.74 24.63
N THR A 174 27.44 -11.07 25.53
CA THR A 174 27.46 -11.45 26.95
C THR A 174 26.10 -11.22 27.59
N PHE A 175 25.80 -11.93 28.67
CA PHE A 175 24.62 -11.62 29.47
C PHE A 175 24.73 -10.19 30.02
N PRO A 176 23.68 -9.36 29.93
CA PRO A 176 23.71 -8.01 30.46
C PRO A 176 23.91 -8.07 31.98
N THR A 177 24.83 -7.24 32.48
CA THR A 177 25.24 -7.19 33.90
C THR A 177 24.26 -6.42 34.77
N GLY A 178 22.97 -6.41 34.39
CA GLY A 178 21.92 -5.69 35.11
C GLY A 178 21.88 -6.07 36.58
N LEU A 179 21.19 -5.25 37.39
CA LEU A 179 21.00 -5.39 38.83
C LEU A 179 21.01 -6.87 39.28
N THR A 180 22.05 -7.31 39.98
CA THR A 180 22.21 -8.72 40.34
C THR A 180 21.36 -9.04 41.57
N GLN A 181 20.75 -10.23 41.60
CA GLN A 181 20.21 -10.80 42.83
C GLN A 181 21.31 -11.66 43.45
N ALA A 182 21.72 -11.33 44.66
CA ALA A 182 22.66 -12.17 45.39
C ALA A 182 21.93 -13.42 45.86
N LYS A 183 22.44 -14.61 45.52
CA LYS A 183 21.90 -15.89 45.98
C LYS A 183 23.02 -16.74 46.56
N VAL A 184 22.75 -17.32 47.73
CA VAL A 184 23.61 -18.29 48.40
C VAL A 184 22.76 -19.51 48.76
N VAL A 185 23.31 -20.68 48.47
CA VAL A 185 22.66 -21.97 48.72
C VAL A 185 23.45 -22.74 49.77
N GLY A 186 22.74 -23.40 50.68
CA GLY A 186 23.30 -24.13 51.81
C GLY A 186 22.50 -25.38 52.16
N ASN A 187 22.95 -26.08 53.20
CA ASN A 187 22.30 -27.28 53.71
C ASN A 187 21.43 -26.94 54.93
N ALA A 188 20.16 -27.35 54.88
CA ALA A 188 19.19 -27.30 55.98
C ALA A 188 18.66 -28.69 56.30
N ALA A 189 19.54 -29.68 56.45
CA ALA A 189 19.19 -31.00 56.93
C ALA A 189 18.34 -30.93 58.22
N ALA A 190 17.30 -31.75 58.30
CA ALA A 190 16.41 -31.81 59.46
C ALA A 190 17.19 -32.18 60.74
N GLY A 191 16.93 -31.47 61.84
CA GLY A 191 17.62 -31.69 63.12
C GLY A 191 18.91 -30.87 63.31
N LEU A 192 19.18 -29.89 62.43
CA LEU A 192 20.34 -29.00 62.56
C LEU A 192 20.24 -28.16 63.85
N THR A 193 21.31 -28.17 64.65
CA THR A 193 21.41 -27.35 65.86
C THR A 193 22.28 -26.13 65.59
N ILE A 194 21.72 -24.94 65.77
CA ILE A 194 22.43 -23.67 65.62
C ILE A 194 23.01 -23.27 66.99
N PRO A 195 24.35 -23.11 67.13
CA PRO A 195 24.97 -22.70 68.37
C PRO A 195 24.66 -21.22 68.71
N ALA A 196 24.75 -20.87 69.99
CA ALA A 196 24.61 -19.49 70.44
C ALA A 196 25.69 -18.59 69.82
N GLY A 197 25.30 -17.40 69.35
CA GLY A 197 26.22 -16.43 68.72
C GLY A 197 26.41 -16.60 67.21
N ALA A 198 25.64 -17.48 66.56
CA ALA A 198 25.55 -17.63 65.12
C ALA A 198 25.19 -16.32 64.40
N THR A 199 26.01 -15.82 63.46
CA THR A 199 25.71 -14.60 62.69
C THR A 199 25.76 -14.78 61.17
N LEU A 200 24.96 -13.98 60.45
CA LEU A 200 24.92 -13.86 58.98
C LEU A 200 24.89 -12.39 58.56
N SER A 201 25.37 -12.07 57.36
CA SER A 201 25.21 -10.73 56.80
C SER A 201 24.82 -10.78 55.31
N ALA A 202 24.12 -9.75 54.86
CA ALA A 202 23.76 -9.56 53.47
C ALA A 202 23.86 -8.08 53.13
N THR A 203 24.32 -7.78 51.93
CA THR A 203 24.23 -6.47 51.30
C THR A 203 23.16 -6.53 50.23
N VAL A 204 22.09 -5.77 50.38
CA VAL A 204 21.05 -5.66 49.36
C VAL A 204 21.19 -4.30 48.72
N ASP A 205 21.63 -4.26 47.46
CA ASP A 205 21.73 -3.02 46.70
C ASP A 205 22.56 -1.92 47.40
N GLY A 206 23.75 -2.29 47.88
CA GLY A 206 24.67 -1.39 48.60
C GLY A 206 24.35 -1.18 50.09
N VAL A 207 23.20 -1.65 50.59
CA VAL A 207 22.81 -1.55 52.00
C VAL A 207 23.19 -2.83 52.74
N ALA A 208 24.18 -2.75 53.65
CA ALA A 208 24.61 -3.87 54.47
C ALA A 208 23.69 -4.07 55.68
N SER A 209 23.24 -5.32 55.92
CA SER A 209 22.42 -5.71 57.07
C SER A 209 23.13 -5.62 58.42
N GLY A 210 24.46 -5.48 58.42
CA GLY A 210 25.29 -5.78 59.58
C GLY A 210 25.30 -7.29 59.92
N ALA A 211 25.98 -7.67 61.00
CA ALA A 211 25.97 -9.04 61.50
C ALA A 211 24.64 -9.32 62.23
N VAL A 212 23.79 -10.15 61.64
CA VAL A 212 22.49 -10.56 62.17
C VAL A 212 22.63 -11.87 62.92
N THR A 213 22.24 -11.92 64.19
CA THR A 213 22.28 -13.15 65.00
C THR A 213 21.07 -14.03 64.71
N ILE A 214 21.31 -15.32 64.42
CA ILE A 214 20.27 -16.32 64.23
C ILE A 214 19.90 -16.94 65.59
N PRO A 215 18.60 -17.14 65.91
CA PRO A 215 18.21 -17.74 67.18
C PRO A 215 18.84 -19.13 67.37
N ALA A 216 19.44 -19.35 68.54
CA ALA A 216 20.04 -20.62 68.90
C ALA A 216 18.96 -21.68 69.17
N GLY A 217 19.20 -22.92 68.77
CA GLY A 217 18.24 -24.02 68.98
C GLY A 217 18.38 -25.14 67.96
N THR A 218 17.67 -26.24 68.22
CA THR A 218 17.55 -27.38 67.30
C THR A 218 16.30 -27.22 66.44
N TYR A 219 16.48 -27.15 65.13
CA TYR A 219 15.38 -26.98 64.18
C TYR A 219 15.00 -28.34 63.59
N THR A 220 13.80 -28.82 63.90
CA THR A 220 13.31 -30.15 63.48
C THR A 220 12.94 -30.23 61.99
N THR A 221 12.69 -29.08 61.34
CA THR A 221 12.39 -29.00 59.90
C THR A 221 13.20 -27.89 59.23
N SER A 222 13.53 -28.08 57.95
CA SER A 222 14.23 -27.10 57.11
C SER A 222 13.42 -25.80 56.93
N ALA A 223 12.09 -25.90 56.92
CA ALA A 223 11.16 -24.77 56.83
C ALA A 223 11.15 -23.89 58.09
N ALA A 224 11.24 -24.49 59.28
CA ALA A 224 11.34 -23.75 60.54
C ALA A 224 12.65 -22.97 60.62
N LEU A 225 13.75 -23.57 60.15
CA LEU A 225 15.06 -22.91 60.05
C LEU A 225 15.02 -21.75 59.03
N ALA A 226 14.45 -21.97 57.85
CA ALA A 226 14.29 -20.91 56.83
C ALA A 226 13.48 -19.73 57.35
N SER A 227 12.38 -19.98 58.07
CA SER A 227 11.52 -18.94 58.65
C SER A 227 12.22 -18.15 59.76
N ALA A 228 13.02 -18.82 60.59
CA ALA A 228 13.81 -18.17 61.63
C ALA A 228 14.90 -17.26 61.04
N VAL A 229 15.62 -17.74 60.02
CA VAL A 229 16.63 -16.94 59.30
C VAL A 229 15.98 -15.78 58.55
N GLN A 230 14.85 -16.01 57.89
CA GLN A 230 14.06 -14.99 57.21
C GLN A 230 13.67 -13.84 58.14
N THR A 231 13.13 -14.19 59.31
CA THR A 231 12.65 -13.22 60.31
C THR A 231 13.82 -12.44 60.89
N ALA A 232 14.92 -13.11 61.23
CA ALA A 232 16.11 -12.47 61.77
C ALA A 232 16.73 -11.47 60.77
N MET A 233 16.89 -11.86 59.50
CA MET A 233 17.48 -10.99 58.47
C MET A 233 16.60 -9.77 58.17
N ASN A 234 15.29 -9.95 58.04
CA ASN A 234 14.36 -8.86 57.77
C ASN A 234 14.07 -7.99 59.00
N ALA A 235 14.50 -8.37 60.20
CA ALA A 235 14.45 -7.52 61.39
C ALA A 235 15.68 -6.59 61.52
N SER A 236 16.66 -6.69 60.62
CA SER A 236 17.84 -5.81 60.68
C SER A 236 17.47 -4.35 60.43
N ALA A 237 17.89 -3.46 61.33
CA ALA A 237 17.52 -2.04 61.29
C ALA A 237 17.93 -1.35 59.98
N ALA A 238 19.08 -1.74 59.41
CA ALA A 238 19.59 -1.18 58.16
C ALA A 238 18.74 -1.58 56.94
N LEU A 239 18.31 -2.85 56.84
CA LEU A 239 17.44 -3.30 55.75
C LEU A 239 16.02 -2.72 55.88
N VAL A 240 15.48 -2.69 57.11
CA VAL A 240 14.15 -2.11 57.39
C VAL A 240 14.10 -0.62 57.06
N ALA A 241 15.11 0.15 57.47
CA ALA A 241 15.18 1.59 57.19
C ALA A 241 15.29 1.90 55.69
N ALA A 242 15.93 1.02 54.92
CA ALA A 242 16.07 1.14 53.47
C ALA A 242 14.93 0.48 52.67
N GLY A 243 13.94 -0.12 53.34
CA GLY A 243 12.85 -0.87 52.68
C GLY A 243 13.32 -2.08 51.87
N LYS A 244 14.50 -2.62 52.17
CA LYS A 244 15.09 -3.78 51.50
C LYS A 244 14.78 -5.05 52.29
N THR A 245 14.66 -6.18 51.61
CA THR A 245 14.39 -7.48 52.25
C THR A 245 15.36 -8.54 51.73
N VAL A 246 15.47 -9.63 52.48
CA VAL A 246 16.06 -10.90 52.02
C VAL A 246 14.91 -11.89 51.92
N VAL A 247 15.00 -12.86 51.02
CA VAL A 247 14.06 -13.97 50.90
C VAL A 247 14.80 -15.26 51.22
N VAL A 248 14.29 -16.05 52.16
CA VAL A 248 14.88 -17.33 52.57
C VAL A 248 13.85 -18.44 52.42
N THR A 249 14.18 -19.44 51.61
CA THR A 249 13.33 -20.60 51.33
C THR A 249 14.09 -21.89 51.59
N ALA A 250 13.40 -22.92 52.06
CA ALA A 250 13.92 -24.28 52.08
C ALA A 250 13.07 -25.19 51.18
N ASP A 251 13.72 -26.09 50.44
CA ASP A 251 13.03 -27.08 49.62
C ASP A 251 12.79 -28.42 50.35
N ALA A 252 12.06 -29.33 49.71
CA ALA A 252 11.77 -30.67 50.22
C ALA A 252 13.01 -31.57 50.32
N ALA A 253 14.11 -31.22 49.66
CA ALA A 253 15.39 -31.91 49.72
C ALA A 253 16.29 -31.39 50.87
N GLY A 254 15.82 -30.41 51.64
CA GLY A 254 16.57 -29.83 52.76
C GLY A 254 17.63 -28.83 52.32
N ILE A 255 17.50 -28.22 51.14
CA ILE A 255 18.40 -27.17 50.67
C ILE A 255 17.85 -25.80 51.11
N LEU A 256 18.70 -25.02 51.79
CA LEU A 256 18.39 -23.64 52.15
C LEU A 256 18.85 -22.70 51.05
N THR A 257 17.98 -21.83 50.57
CA THR A 257 18.31 -20.77 49.62
C THR A 257 18.05 -19.41 50.28
N MET A 258 19.08 -18.57 50.34
CA MET A 258 18.95 -17.16 50.68
C MET A 258 19.16 -16.31 49.43
N ALA A 259 18.25 -15.38 49.17
CA ALA A 259 18.31 -14.45 48.05
C ALA A 259 18.03 -13.01 48.49
N SER A 260 18.62 -12.01 47.84
CA SER A 260 18.20 -10.62 48.06
C SER A 260 16.77 -10.40 47.54
N GLY A 261 15.91 -9.75 48.33
CA GLY A 261 14.51 -9.47 47.97
C GLY A 261 14.35 -8.43 46.86
N SER A 262 15.43 -7.74 46.50
CA SER A 262 15.52 -6.85 45.34
C SER A 262 16.82 -7.08 44.58
N ALA A 263 16.81 -6.78 43.29
CA ALA A 263 17.98 -6.78 42.43
C ALA A 263 18.75 -5.45 42.60
N GLY A 264 20.09 -5.50 42.66
CA GLY A 264 20.95 -4.31 42.85
C GLY A 264 22.36 -4.50 42.29
N THR A 265 23.06 -3.43 41.86
CA THR A 265 24.43 -3.55 41.29
C THR A 265 25.47 -3.98 42.34
N ALA A 266 25.19 -3.74 43.63
CA ALA A 266 26.06 -4.07 44.75
C ALA A 266 25.43 -5.10 45.72
N SER A 267 24.47 -5.90 45.23
CA SER A 267 23.87 -6.97 46.05
C SER A 267 24.86 -8.11 46.24
N THR A 268 25.18 -8.44 47.49
CA THR A 268 26.03 -9.57 47.87
C THR A 268 25.46 -10.25 49.11
N ILE A 269 25.61 -11.57 49.24
CA ILE A 269 25.32 -12.27 50.51
C ILE A 269 26.65 -12.82 50.99
N THR A 270 27.08 -12.45 52.19
CA THR A 270 28.35 -12.90 52.74
C THR A 270 28.06 -13.59 54.05
N ALA A 271 28.50 -14.84 54.20
CA ALA A 271 28.46 -15.51 55.49
C ALA A 271 29.81 -15.25 56.17
N PRO A 272 29.90 -14.41 57.22
CA PRO A 272 31.16 -14.19 57.91
C PRO A 272 31.66 -15.51 58.51
N ALA A 273 32.97 -15.74 58.52
CA ALA A 273 33.56 -16.94 59.09
C ALA A 273 33.13 -17.09 60.57
N GLY A 274 32.37 -18.13 60.87
CA GLY A 274 31.81 -18.47 62.18
C GLY A 274 31.13 -19.84 62.12
N THR A 275 30.97 -20.50 63.27
CA THR A 275 30.50 -21.90 63.37
C THR A 275 29.10 -22.13 62.78
N ALA A 276 28.26 -21.09 62.66
CA ALA A 276 26.93 -21.19 62.07
C ALA A 276 26.92 -21.05 60.54
N ALA A 277 27.68 -20.11 59.98
CA ALA A 277 27.82 -19.94 58.54
C ALA A 277 28.36 -21.22 57.87
N ALA A 278 29.34 -21.87 58.50
CA ALA A 278 29.92 -23.12 58.03
C ALA A 278 28.98 -24.33 58.13
N THR A 279 28.05 -24.32 59.10
CA THR A 279 27.06 -25.41 59.28
C THR A 279 25.82 -25.22 58.41
N LEU A 280 25.42 -23.97 58.13
CA LEU A 280 24.29 -23.63 57.26
C LEU A 280 24.64 -23.66 55.77
N PHE A 281 25.83 -23.19 55.37
CA PHE A 281 26.20 -23.01 53.95
C PHE A 281 27.45 -23.78 53.51
N GLY A 282 28.05 -24.58 54.40
CA GLY A 282 29.29 -25.30 54.14
C GLY A 282 30.54 -24.40 54.22
N ALA A 283 31.73 -25.00 54.03
CA ALA A 283 33.02 -24.30 54.11
C ALA A 283 33.23 -23.25 52.99
N ALA A 284 32.42 -23.31 51.93
CA ALA A 284 32.44 -22.37 50.81
C ALA A 284 31.00 -22.16 50.29
N PRO A 285 30.26 -21.13 50.74
CA PRO A 285 28.97 -20.80 50.16
C PRO A 285 29.14 -20.55 48.66
N VAL A 286 28.39 -21.26 47.83
CA VAL A 286 28.37 -21.00 46.39
C VAL A 286 27.55 -19.73 46.15
N LEU A 287 28.26 -18.61 46.09
CA LEU A 287 27.75 -17.34 45.55
C LEU A 287 27.41 -17.57 44.08
N THR A 288 26.12 -17.72 43.81
CA THR A 288 25.62 -17.73 42.43
C THR A 288 24.91 -16.41 42.24
N ALA A 289 25.56 -15.47 41.54
CA ALA A 289 24.84 -14.32 40.99
C ALA A 289 23.82 -14.88 40.00
N THR A 290 22.59 -15.09 40.47
CA THR A 290 21.52 -15.68 39.68
C THR A 290 20.51 -14.58 39.47
N GLY A 291 20.66 -13.83 38.39
CA GLY A 291 19.71 -12.79 38.04
C GLY A 291 20.15 -12.09 36.79
N THR A 292 19.50 -12.38 35.67
CA THR A 292 19.29 -11.37 34.63
C THR A 292 18.59 -10.21 35.31
N GLY A 293 19.26 -9.06 35.47
CA GLY A 293 18.70 -7.94 36.22
C GLY A 293 17.33 -7.51 35.71
N VAL A 294 16.54 -6.91 36.59
CA VAL A 294 15.24 -6.32 36.24
C VAL A 294 15.45 -5.36 35.07
N PHE A 295 14.72 -5.56 33.99
CA PHE A 295 14.79 -4.70 32.81
C PHE A 295 14.42 -3.26 33.18
N ASN A 296 15.26 -2.30 32.77
CA ASN A 296 15.00 -0.89 32.91
C ASN A 296 15.39 -0.17 31.59
N PRO A 297 14.44 0.43 30.86
CA PRO A 297 14.74 1.09 29.58
C PRO A 297 15.65 2.32 29.72
N LEU A 298 15.80 2.87 30.93
CA LEU A 298 16.68 4.01 31.22
C LEU A 298 18.12 3.58 31.56
N ASP A 299 18.36 2.29 31.82
CA ASP A 299 19.68 1.76 32.17
C ASP A 299 20.20 0.83 31.05
N PRO A 300 21.17 1.30 30.24
CA PRO A 300 21.79 0.51 29.18
C PRO A 300 22.47 -0.79 29.65
N ALA A 301 22.77 -0.94 30.95
CA ALA A 301 23.36 -2.18 31.47
C ALA A 301 22.36 -3.33 31.59
N THR A 302 21.04 -3.05 31.48
CA THR A 302 19.99 -4.04 31.69
C THR A 302 19.56 -4.79 30.43
N TYR A 303 19.98 -4.35 29.25
CA TYR A 303 19.66 -4.96 27.95
C TYR A 303 20.88 -5.02 27.04
N ASN A 304 20.84 -5.88 26.01
CA ASN A 304 21.95 -6.03 25.06
C ASN A 304 21.84 -5.05 23.90
N ASN A 305 20.64 -4.95 23.30
CA ASN A 305 20.39 -4.12 22.13
C ASN A 305 18.97 -3.57 22.19
N SER A 306 18.76 -2.44 21.52
CA SER A 306 17.45 -1.82 21.37
C SER A 306 17.24 -1.34 19.94
N THR A 307 15.99 -1.33 19.49
CA THR A 307 15.57 -0.74 18.22
C THR A 307 14.25 -0.03 18.40
N SER A 308 13.92 0.94 17.55
CA SER A 308 12.67 1.67 17.65
C SER A 308 11.99 1.80 16.29
N LEU A 309 10.67 1.90 16.33
CA LEU A 309 9.81 2.10 15.18
C LEU A 309 8.71 3.10 15.53
N THR A 310 8.39 3.97 14.58
CA THR A 310 7.22 4.84 14.70
C THR A 310 5.95 4.08 14.34
N VAL A 311 4.99 4.07 15.26
CA VAL A 311 3.63 3.53 15.07
C VAL A 311 2.61 4.66 15.10
N TYR A 312 1.43 4.44 14.56
CA TYR A 312 0.37 5.44 14.45
C TYR A 312 -0.90 5.00 15.18
N ASP A 313 -1.55 5.96 15.83
CA ASP A 313 -2.85 5.76 16.49
C ASP A 313 -4.04 5.99 15.54
N SER A 314 -5.26 5.84 16.07
CA SER A 314 -6.52 6.07 15.34
C SER A 314 -6.72 7.52 14.86
N LEU A 315 -6.04 8.50 15.44
CA LEU A 315 -6.11 9.91 15.07
C LEU A 315 -4.96 10.32 14.14
N GLY A 316 -4.01 9.43 13.88
CA GLY A 316 -2.83 9.67 13.03
C GLY A 316 -1.66 10.30 13.77
N SER A 317 -1.69 10.35 15.11
CA SER A 317 -0.55 10.78 15.91
C SER A 317 0.51 9.68 15.95
N SER A 318 1.78 10.09 15.92
CA SER A 318 2.94 9.19 15.91
C SER A 318 3.40 8.87 17.33
N HIS A 319 3.63 7.59 17.61
CA HIS A 319 4.18 7.08 18.85
C HIS A 319 5.48 6.32 18.58
N ILE A 320 6.45 6.42 19.49
CA ILE A 320 7.72 5.70 19.33
C ILE A 320 7.63 4.39 20.12
N ALA A 321 7.56 3.28 19.40
CA ALA A 321 7.64 1.93 19.94
C ALA A 321 9.10 1.47 19.95
N SER A 322 9.70 1.37 21.13
CA SER A 322 11.06 0.88 21.32
C SER A 322 11.04 -0.56 21.82
N LEU A 323 11.73 -1.44 21.11
CA LEU A 323 11.96 -2.83 21.47
C LEU A 323 13.35 -2.98 22.09
N TYR A 324 13.43 -3.69 23.20
CA TYR A 324 14.67 -3.99 23.91
C TYR A 324 14.86 -5.50 24.00
N PHE A 325 16.09 -5.97 23.77
CA PHE A 325 16.44 -7.38 23.78
C PHE A 325 17.43 -7.67 24.89
N GLN A 326 17.06 -8.60 25.77
CA GLN A 326 17.87 -9.05 26.89
C GLN A 326 18.16 -10.54 26.73
N ARG A 327 19.43 -10.91 26.59
CA ARG A 327 19.83 -12.31 26.57
C ARG A 327 19.68 -12.90 27.97
N VAL A 328 18.92 -13.99 28.10
CA VAL A 328 18.64 -14.63 29.40
C VAL A 328 19.22 -16.03 29.55
N ALA A 329 19.38 -16.75 28.44
CA ALA A 329 20.06 -18.04 28.41
C ALA A 329 20.72 -18.26 27.04
N SER A 330 21.31 -19.43 26.83
CA SER A 330 21.69 -19.84 25.48
C SER A 330 20.45 -19.88 24.59
N ASN A 331 20.56 -19.33 23.38
CA ASN A 331 19.49 -19.26 22.39
C ASN A 331 18.14 -18.70 22.87
N THR A 332 18.14 -17.92 23.95
CA THR A 332 16.90 -17.42 24.58
C THR A 332 17.04 -15.94 24.92
N TRP A 333 16.09 -15.14 24.44
CA TRP A 333 16.09 -13.68 24.55
C TRP A 333 14.73 -13.18 25.03
N ASN A 334 14.71 -12.36 26.08
CA ASN A 334 13.52 -11.63 26.47
C ASN A 334 13.41 -10.34 25.66
N THR A 335 12.21 -10.07 25.18
CA THR A 335 11.87 -8.85 24.45
C THR A 335 10.96 -7.98 25.31
N TYR A 336 11.31 -6.71 25.47
CA TYR A 336 10.49 -5.71 26.15
C TYR A 336 10.07 -4.64 25.15
N LEU A 337 8.89 -4.08 25.34
CA LEU A 337 8.36 -2.99 24.53
C LEU A 337 8.13 -1.78 25.42
N THR A 338 8.50 -0.60 24.95
CA THR A 338 8.03 0.67 25.50
C THR A 338 7.38 1.49 24.40
N VAL A 339 6.24 2.12 24.69
CA VAL A 339 5.61 3.09 23.79
C VAL A 339 5.64 4.45 24.48
N ASP A 340 6.24 5.45 23.85
CA ASP A 340 6.45 6.80 24.42
C ASP A 340 7.08 6.80 25.83
N GLY A 341 7.99 5.87 26.07
CA GLY A 341 8.67 5.69 27.35
C GLY A 341 7.89 4.89 28.41
N ALA A 342 6.62 4.57 28.19
CA ALA A 342 5.85 3.69 29.06
C ALA A 342 6.08 2.22 28.68
N GLN A 343 6.47 1.37 29.63
CA GLN A 343 6.69 -0.07 29.38
C GLN A 343 5.37 -0.83 29.22
N LEU A 344 5.32 -1.68 28.20
CA LEU A 344 4.22 -2.61 27.91
C LEU A 344 4.76 -4.04 27.81
N PRO A 345 4.33 -4.99 28.67
CA PRO A 345 3.44 -4.86 29.83
C PRO A 345 4.13 -4.17 31.04
N ALA A 346 3.49 -4.18 32.23
CA ALA A 346 3.98 -3.50 33.42
C ALA A 346 5.48 -3.75 33.73
N ALA A 347 6.13 -2.78 34.38
CA ALA A 347 7.58 -2.71 34.58
C ALA A 347 8.21 -4.05 34.99
N GLY A 348 9.29 -4.43 34.31
CA GLY A 348 10.04 -5.67 34.57
C GLY A 348 9.45 -6.96 33.96
N THR A 349 8.26 -6.92 33.32
CA THR A 349 7.72 -8.10 32.62
C THR A 349 8.09 -8.09 31.14
N PRO A 350 8.63 -9.21 30.59
CA PRO A 350 8.90 -9.30 29.16
C PRO A 350 7.59 -9.38 28.38
N MET A 351 7.54 -8.72 27.22
CA MET A 351 6.44 -8.87 26.27
C MET A 351 6.41 -10.29 25.70
N THR A 352 7.58 -10.85 25.42
CA THR A 352 7.73 -12.23 24.95
C THR A 352 9.15 -12.73 25.15
N THR A 353 9.34 -14.04 25.08
CA THR A 353 10.64 -14.69 25.04
C THR A 353 10.83 -15.35 23.67
N LEU A 354 11.86 -14.89 22.95
CA LEU A 354 12.30 -15.47 21.68
C LEU A 354 13.25 -16.64 21.98
N THR A 355 12.98 -17.80 21.38
CA THR A 355 13.84 -18.98 21.46
C THR A 355 14.34 -19.36 20.07
N PHE A 356 15.59 -19.81 19.98
CA PHE A 356 16.23 -20.20 18.72
C PHE A 356 16.73 -21.66 18.78
N ASN A 357 16.75 -22.33 17.63
CA ASN A 357 17.38 -23.64 17.50
C ASN A 357 18.91 -23.52 17.35
N THR A 358 19.60 -24.66 17.29
CA THR A 358 21.06 -24.73 17.08
C THR A 358 21.52 -24.21 15.72
N LEU A 359 20.60 -24.05 14.76
CA LEU A 359 20.85 -23.46 13.43
C LEU A 359 20.59 -21.94 13.41
N GLY A 360 20.27 -21.33 14.55
CA GLY A 360 20.01 -19.89 14.66
C GLY A 360 18.65 -19.44 14.14
N GLN A 361 17.72 -20.37 13.89
CA GLN A 361 16.36 -20.07 13.43
C GLN A 361 15.41 -19.95 14.61
N LEU A 362 14.42 -19.06 14.50
CA LEU A 362 13.42 -18.83 15.54
C LEU A 362 12.49 -20.04 15.71
N THR A 363 12.33 -20.50 16.95
CA THR A 363 11.42 -21.59 17.34
C THR A 363 10.32 -21.17 18.31
N GLY A 364 10.38 -19.95 18.84
CA GLY A 364 9.40 -19.40 19.76
C GLY A 364 9.35 -17.87 19.73
N PRO A 365 8.23 -17.23 20.12
CA PRO A 365 7.05 -17.80 20.78
C PRO A 365 6.29 -18.81 19.90
N ALA A 366 5.79 -19.87 20.53
CA ALA A 366 5.02 -20.91 19.85
C ALA A 366 3.73 -20.33 19.26
N ALA A 367 3.24 -20.92 18.17
CA ALA A 367 2.01 -20.50 17.54
C ALA A 367 0.82 -20.67 18.49
N VAL A 368 0.01 -19.62 18.65
CA VAL A 368 -1.24 -19.62 19.41
C VAL A 368 -2.30 -19.04 18.48
N PRO A 369 -3.14 -19.87 17.81
CA PRO A 369 -4.09 -19.38 16.82
C PRO A 369 -4.93 -18.19 17.34
N PRO A 370 -5.03 -17.09 16.59
CA PRO A 370 -4.64 -16.91 15.17
C PRO A 370 -3.17 -16.53 14.93
N LEU A 371 -2.33 -16.39 15.96
CA LEU A 371 -0.93 -16.01 15.84
C LEU A 371 -0.06 -17.19 15.37
N SER A 372 0.81 -16.92 14.39
CA SER A 372 1.83 -17.86 13.93
C SER A 372 3.08 -17.84 14.82
N ILE A 373 4.00 -18.77 14.59
CA ILE A 373 5.29 -18.80 15.29
C ILE A 373 6.02 -17.45 15.14
N GLY A 374 6.56 -16.93 16.24
CA GLY A 374 7.23 -15.63 16.24
C GLY A 374 6.30 -14.41 16.29
N GLN A 375 4.98 -14.58 16.23
CA GLN A 375 4.04 -13.47 16.37
C GLN A 375 3.63 -13.28 17.83
N VAL A 376 3.63 -12.04 18.29
CA VAL A 376 3.19 -11.69 19.65
C VAL A 376 2.42 -10.38 19.65
N THR A 377 1.35 -10.34 20.44
CA THR A 377 0.55 -9.12 20.62
C THR A 377 0.91 -8.47 21.95
N SER A 378 1.19 -7.17 21.91
CA SER A 378 1.49 -6.38 23.09
C SER A 378 0.28 -6.25 24.01
N ALA A 379 0.52 -5.83 25.25
CA ALA A 379 -0.54 -5.25 26.07
C ALA A 379 -1.18 -4.04 25.36
N SER A 380 -2.40 -3.69 25.74
CA SER A 380 -3.06 -2.49 25.22
C SER A 380 -2.41 -1.24 25.79
N PHE A 381 -2.08 -0.27 24.93
CA PHE A 381 -1.83 1.12 25.36
C PHE A 381 -2.99 2.00 24.89
N THR A 382 -3.25 3.06 25.64
CA THR A 382 -4.28 4.05 25.29
C THR A 382 -3.61 5.41 25.17
N PRO A 383 -3.34 5.88 23.94
CA PRO A 383 -2.86 7.25 23.72
C PRO A 383 -3.88 8.28 24.21
N ALA A 384 -3.39 9.46 24.61
CA ALA A 384 -4.27 10.53 25.08
C ALA A 384 -5.24 10.97 23.97
N GLY A 385 -6.54 10.74 24.19
CA GLY A 385 -7.61 11.14 23.26
C GLY A 385 -7.90 10.17 22.11
N ALA A 386 -7.15 9.07 21.98
CA ALA A 386 -7.36 8.05 20.94
C ALA A 386 -7.97 6.76 21.50
N ALA A 387 -8.43 5.87 20.61
CA ALA A 387 -8.90 4.55 21.00
C ALA A 387 -7.75 3.67 21.52
N PRO A 388 -8.00 2.77 22.51
CA PRO A 388 -7.01 1.78 22.95
C PRO A 388 -6.51 0.93 21.78
N GLN A 389 -5.20 0.67 21.75
CA GLN A 389 -4.52 -0.06 20.68
C GLN A 389 -3.66 -1.17 21.25
N THR A 390 -3.60 -2.29 20.54
CA THR A 390 -2.56 -3.31 20.72
C THR A 390 -1.71 -3.39 19.47
N LEU A 391 -0.44 -3.80 19.61
CA LEU A 391 0.50 -3.97 18.51
C LEU A 391 0.84 -5.45 18.38
N THR A 392 0.69 -6.03 17.18
CA THR A 392 1.19 -7.39 16.92
C THR A 392 2.54 -7.28 16.23
N PHE A 393 3.60 -7.81 16.85
CA PHE A 393 4.93 -7.93 16.26
C PHE A 393 5.13 -9.32 15.68
N ASP A 394 5.77 -9.42 14.52
CA ASP A 394 6.15 -10.66 13.85
C ASP A 394 7.68 -10.76 13.77
N PHE A 395 8.23 -11.66 14.58
CA PHE A 395 9.66 -11.94 14.65
C PHE A 395 10.10 -13.10 13.74
N ALA A 396 9.22 -13.69 12.91
CA ALA A 396 9.52 -14.91 12.16
C ALA A 396 10.75 -14.82 11.25
N LYS A 397 11.12 -13.62 10.79
CA LYS A 397 12.33 -13.35 9.98
C LYS A 397 13.57 -13.04 10.82
N SER A 398 13.51 -13.21 12.14
CA SER A 398 14.65 -13.00 13.03
C SER A 398 15.53 -14.24 13.11
N SER A 399 16.84 -14.01 13.23
CA SER A 399 17.85 -15.04 13.36
C SER A 399 18.81 -14.75 14.51
N GLN A 400 19.51 -15.79 14.95
CA GLN A 400 20.60 -15.68 15.88
C GLN A 400 21.89 -16.22 15.26
N TYR A 401 22.75 -15.34 14.78
CA TYR A 401 24.05 -15.69 14.20
C TYR A 401 25.20 -15.02 14.92
N GLY A 402 26.40 -15.57 14.77
CA GLY A 402 27.63 -14.97 15.28
C GLY A 402 28.02 -13.74 14.46
N GLY A 403 27.48 -12.59 14.82
CA GLY A 403 27.67 -11.32 14.12
C GLY A 403 26.99 -10.18 14.87
N ASN A 404 27.37 -8.94 14.60
CA ASN A 404 26.81 -7.77 15.28
C ASN A 404 25.28 -7.72 15.17
N PHE A 405 24.65 -7.08 16.15
CA PHE A 405 23.21 -6.82 16.12
C PHE A 405 22.84 -6.03 14.86
N GLY A 406 21.80 -6.48 14.17
CA GLY A 406 21.32 -5.86 12.94
C GLY A 406 19.81 -5.88 12.85
N VAL A 407 19.26 -4.83 12.24
CA VAL A 407 17.84 -4.74 11.89
C VAL A 407 17.73 -5.02 10.39
N ASN A 408 17.30 -6.23 10.03
CA ASN A 408 17.21 -6.69 8.64
C ASN A 408 15.92 -6.21 7.95
N SER A 409 14.82 -6.14 8.69
CA SER A 409 13.55 -5.58 8.20
C SER A 409 12.73 -5.03 9.35
N MET A 410 12.22 -3.80 9.20
CA MET A 410 11.24 -3.22 10.11
C MET A 410 10.13 -2.60 9.28
N THR A 411 8.91 -3.15 9.36
CA THR A 411 7.77 -2.70 8.53
C THR A 411 6.50 -2.59 9.35
N GLN A 412 5.75 -1.51 9.13
CA GLN A 412 4.43 -1.30 9.70
C GLN A 412 3.50 -0.66 8.66
N ASP A 413 2.20 -0.69 8.90
CA ASP A 413 1.17 -0.41 7.90
C ASP A 413 0.28 0.81 8.20
N GLY A 414 0.55 1.52 9.30
CA GLY A 414 -0.11 2.75 9.71
C GLY A 414 0.51 4.01 9.12
N TYR A 415 -0.26 5.08 9.07
CA TYR A 415 0.16 6.37 8.52
C TYR A 415 -0.72 7.52 9.05
N THR A 416 -0.14 8.72 9.08
CA THR A 416 -0.86 9.97 9.42
C THR A 416 -1.91 10.30 8.37
N SER A 417 -2.76 11.29 8.64
CA SER A 417 -3.57 11.89 7.58
C SER A 417 -2.68 12.46 6.47
N GLY A 418 -3.19 12.47 5.24
CA GLY A 418 -2.46 12.99 4.09
C GLY A 418 -3.37 13.77 3.16
N ARG A 419 -2.93 14.91 2.67
CA ARG A 419 -3.63 15.65 1.62
C ARG A 419 -3.17 15.17 0.24
N LEU A 420 -4.05 15.17 -0.76
CA LEU A 420 -3.67 14.86 -2.14
C LEU A 420 -2.66 15.90 -2.64
N SER A 421 -1.44 15.44 -2.99
CA SER A 421 -0.36 16.29 -3.50
C SER A 421 -0.33 16.32 -5.02
N SER A 422 -0.50 15.16 -5.66
CA SER A 422 -0.56 15.02 -7.11
C SER A 422 -1.30 13.76 -7.49
N PHE A 423 -1.70 13.66 -8.75
CA PHE A 423 -2.23 12.43 -9.30
C PHE A 423 -1.72 12.23 -10.72
N ALA A 424 -1.60 10.97 -11.12
CA ALA A 424 -1.14 10.61 -12.45
C ALA A 424 -1.97 9.44 -12.97
N THR A 425 -2.18 9.39 -14.29
CA THR A 425 -2.86 8.30 -14.96
C THR A 425 -1.82 7.27 -15.40
N SER A 426 -1.97 6.02 -14.95
CA SER A 426 -1.15 4.89 -15.41
C SER A 426 -1.64 4.36 -16.76
N SER A 427 -0.83 3.52 -17.42
CA SER A 427 -1.14 3.00 -18.76
C SER A 427 -2.33 2.02 -18.81
N ASP A 428 -2.65 1.42 -17.68
CA ASP A 428 -3.87 0.64 -17.43
C ASP A 428 -5.10 1.52 -17.16
N GLY A 429 -4.94 2.85 -17.22
CA GLY A 429 -5.94 3.86 -16.91
C GLY A 429 -6.27 4.04 -15.44
N THR A 430 -5.52 3.41 -14.53
CA THR A 430 -5.67 3.66 -13.11
C THR A 430 -5.13 5.05 -12.77
N ILE A 431 -5.96 5.88 -12.14
CA ILE A 431 -5.56 7.19 -11.64
C ILE A 431 -5.01 7.01 -10.23
N LEU A 432 -3.70 7.22 -10.08
CA LEU A 432 -3.00 7.08 -8.81
C LEU A 432 -2.82 8.45 -8.17
N GLY A 433 -3.40 8.64 -6.98
CA GLY A 433 -3.20 9.81 -6.14
C GLY A 433 -2.02 9.61 -5.18
N ARG A 434 -1.08 10.56 -5.17
CA ARG A 434 0.02 10.66 -4.23
C ARG A 434 -0.34 11.66 -3.13
N TYR A 435 -0.19 11.23 -1.89
CA TYR A 435 -0.55 12.02 -0.71
C TYR A 435 0.69 12.53 0.04
N THR A 436 0.53 13.61 0.80
CA THR A 436 1.62 14.22 1.59
C THR A 436 2.21 13.30 2.66
N ASN A 437 1.48 12.27 3.08
CA ASN A 437 1.93 11.22 4.01
C ASN A 437 2.72 10.09 3.31
N GLY A 438 3.10 10.28 2.04
CA GLY A 438 3.87 9.31 1.24
C GLY A 438 3.05 8.14 0.69
N GLN A 439 1.76 8.05 1.01
CA GLN A 439 0.90 6.98 0.49
C GLN A 439 0.50 7.25 -0.96
N THR A 440 0.38 6.19 -1.75
CA THR A 440 -0.20 6.24 -3.10
C THR A 440 -1.45 5.36 -3.12
N ARG A 441 -2.60 5.92 -3.55
CA ARG A 441 -3.86 5.18 -3.65
C ARG A 441 -4.49 5.33 -5.02
N PRO A 442 -5.10 4.27 -5.57
CA PRO A 442 -5.93 4.41 -6.75
C PRO A 442 -7.21 5.19 -6.40
N LEU A 443 -7.52 6.20 -7.21
CA LEU A 443 -8.69 7.07 -7.08
C LEU A 443 -9.83 6.63 -8.01
N GLY A 444 -9.50 5.93 -9.08
CA GLY A 444 -10.42 5.36 -10.04
C GLY A 444 -9.66 4.79 -11.24
N GLN A 445 -10.38 4.18 -12.17
CA GLN A 445 -9.81 3.68 -13.42
C GLN A 445 -10.67 4.14 -14.59
N ILE A 446 -10.08 4.79 -15.59
CA ILE A 446 -10.79 5.25 -16.80
C ILE A 446 -11.37 4.03 -17.53
N ALA A 447 -12.63 4.11 -17.94
CA ALA A 447 -13.24 3.09 -18.80
C ALA A 447 -13.16 3.51 -20.27
N LEU A 448 -12.74 2.58 -21.11
CA LEU A 448 -12.79 2.73 -22.56
C LEU A 448 -13.96 1.92 -23.13
N ALA A 449 -14.53 2.42 -24.22
CA ALA A 449 -15.55 1.72 -24.98
C ALA A 449 -15.04 1.38 -26.37
N ASN A 450 -15.29 0.16 -26.83
CA ASN A 450 -15.11 -0.21 -28.23
C ASN A 450 -16.46 -0.58 -28.86
N PHE A 451 -16.52 -0.56 -30.19
CA PHE A 451 -17.73 -0.89 -30.94
C PHE A 451 -17.43 -1.96 -31.97
N THR A 452 -18.42 -2.82 -32.23
CA THR A 452 -18.31 -3.83 -33.31
C THR A 452 -18.12 -3.18 -34.68
N SER A 453 -18.79 -2.04 -34.93
CA SER A 453 -18.66 -1.26 -36.15
C SER A 453 -18.53 0.23 -35.83
N PRO A 454 -17.29 0.75 -35.67
CA PRO A 454 -17.07 2.18 -35.40
C PRO A 454 -17.65 3.09 -36.49
N GLN A 455 -17.76 2.61 -37.73
CA GLN A 455 -18.33 3.36 -38.87
C GLN A 455 -19.82 3.68 -38.69
N GLY A 456 -20.53 2.95 -37.82
CA GLY A 456 -21.92 3.22 -37.51
C GLY A 456 -22.13 4.33 -36.47
N LEU A 457 -21.07 4.87 -35.87
CA LEU A 457 -21.18 5.94 -34.88
C LEU A 457 -21.65 7.23 -35.54
N GLN A 458 -22.59 7.91 -34.88
CA GLN A 458 -23.09 9.20 -35.37
C GLN A 458 -22.22 10.33 -34.80
N PRO A 459 -21.61 11.19 -35.63
CA PRO A 459 -20.88 12.35 -35.14
C PRO A 459 -21.86 13.38 -34.55
N LEU A 460 -21.60 13.83 -33.32
CA LEU A 460 -22.37 14.89 -32.64
C LEU A 460 -21.74 16.28 -32.81
N GLY A 461 -20.58 16.37 -33.46
CA GLY A 461 -19.73 17.57 -33.50
C GLY A 461 -18.72 17.59 -32.35
N ASN A 462 -17.78 18.54 -32.39
CA ASN A 462 -16.73 18.73 -31.37
C ASN A 462 -15.95 17.43 -31.02
N ASN A 463 -15.65 16.62 -32.03
CA ASN A 463 -14.94 15.34 -31.89
C ASN A 463 -15.63 14.37 -30.92
N SER A 464 -16.96 14.43 -30.84
CA SER A 464 -17.78 13.52 -30.03
C SER A 464 -18.71 12.69 -30.93
N TRP A 465 -18.99 11.47 -30.46
CA TRP A 465 -19.79 10.47 -31.17
C TRP A 465 -20.88 9.91 -30.26
N ALA A 466 -22.03 9.59 -30.86
CA ALA A 466 -23.11 8.82 -30.26
C ALA A 466 -23.18 7.40 -30.84
N GLU A 467 -23.61 6.46 -30.01
CA GLU A 467 -23.93 5.10 -30.47
C GLU A 467 -25.22 5.09 -31.30
N THR A 468 -25.29 4.17 -32.26
CA THR A 468 -26.48 3.93 -33.08
C THR A 468 -26.78 2.45 -33.16
N ALA A 469 -27.95 2.08 -33.69
CA ALA A 469 -28.26 0.67 -33.98
C ALA A 469 -27.23 0.01 -34.92
N SER A 470 -26.59 0.80 -35.80
CA SER A 470 -25.60 0.30 -36.77
C SER A 470 -24.19 0.16 -36.21
N SER A 471 -23.85 0.82 -35.08
CA SER A 471 -22.54 0.65 -34.44
C SER A 471 -22.42 -0.63 -33.61
N GLY A 472 -23.58 -1.18 -33.23
CA GLY A 472 -23.70 -2.17 -32.16
C GLY A 472 -23.59 -1.52 -30.78
N GLY A 473 -23.84 -2.32 -29.74
CA GLY A 473 -23.71 -1.86 -28.35
C GLY A 473 -22.25 -1.62 -27.95
N PRO A 474 -22.01 -0.75 -26.95
CA PRO A 474 -20.67 -0.44 -26.48
C PRO A 474 -20.07 -1.60 -25.68
N LEU A 475 -18.86 -2.02 -26.05
CA LEU A 475 -18.04 -2.94 -25.28
C LEU A 475 -17.15 -2.13 -24.34
N VAL A 476 -17.61 -1.95 -23.10
CA VAL A 476 -16.91 -1.14 -22.09
C VAL A 476 -15.99 -2.00 -21.24
N GLY A 477 -14.76 -1.56 -21.04
CA GLY A 477 -13.77 -2.27 -20.24
C GLY A 477 -12.60 -1.39 -19.80
N ALA A 478 -11.67 -1.98 -19.06
CA ALA A 478 -10.43 -1.33 -18.67
C ALA A 478 -9.47 -1.22 -19.88
N PRO A 479 -8.65 -0.16 -19.97
CA PRO A 479 -7.57 -0.08 -20.94
C PRO A 479 -6.65 -1.30 -20.91
N GLY A 480 -6.18 -1.74 -22.08
CA GLY A 480 -5.32 -2.90 -22.24
C GLY A 480 -6.02 -4.27 -22.11
N SER A 481 -7.34 -4.31 -21.86
CA SER A 481 -8.09 -5.57 -21.79
C SER A 481 -8.73 -5.96 -23.13
N SER A 482 -8.67 -7.25 -23.49
CA SER A 482 -9.39 -8.01 -24.55
C SER A 482 -9.47 -7.46 -25.99
N SER A 483 -9.65 -6.16 -26.21
CA SER A 483 -9.68 -5.47 -27.51
C SER A 483 -9.45 -3.95 -27.39
N LEU A 484 -9.15 -3.45 -26.18
CA LEU A 484 -8.94 -2.05 -25.87
C LEU A 484 -7.45 -1.71 -25.83
N GLY A 485 -7.13 -0.53 -26.36
CA GLY A 485 -5.80 0.05 -26.31
C GLY A 485 -5.37 0.42 -24.89
N VAL A 486 -4.10 0.77 -24.75
CA VAL A 486 -3.54 1.29 -23.50
C VAL A 486 -3.62 2.81 -23.47
N LEU A 487 -3.58 3.39 -22.29
CA LEU A 487 -3.50 4.84 -22.15
C LEU A 487 -2.05 5.29 -22.09
N GLN A 488 -1.78 6.46 -22.66
CA GLN A 488 -0.52 7.17 -22.53
C GLN A 488 -0.80 8.52 -21.88
N SER A 489 -0.26 8.71 -20.67
CA SER A 489 -0.35 9.98 -19.94
C SER A 489 0.52 11.05 -20.60
N SER A 490 0.12 12.30 -20.44
CA SER A 490 0.80 13.48 -20.98
C SER A 490 0.98 13.40 -22.49
N ALA A 491 -0.08 12.97 -23.20
CA ALA A 491 -0.04 12.83 -24.65
C ALA A 491 -1.41 13.10 -25.26
N THR A 492 -1.41 13.55 -26.52
CA THR A 492 -2.59 13.76 -27.35
C THR A 492 -2.48 12.97 -28.65
N GLU A 493 -3.63 12.51 -29.16
CA GLU A 493 -3.70 11.89 -30.49
C GLU A 493 -3.94 13.00 -31.53
N ASP A 494 -3.02 13.17 -32.47
CA ASP A 494 -3.16 14.11 -33.58
C ASP A 494 -4.26 13.65 -34.56
N SER A 495 -4.70 14.57 -35.42
CA SER A 495 -5.54 14.22 -36.56
C SER A 495 -4.86 13.17 -37.43
N ASN A 496 -5.62 12.21 -37.96
CA ASN A 496 -5.10 11.23 -38.91
C ASN A 496 -5.12 11.72 -40.38
N VAL A 497 -5.30 13.03 -40.58
CA VAL A 497 -5.34 13.65 -41.90
C VAL A 497 -3.92 13.91 -42.40
N ASP A 498 -3.56 13.31 -43.54
CA ASP A 498 -2.35 13.67 -44.28
C ASP A 498 -2.65 14.86 -45.21
N LEU A 499 -2.14 16.03 -44.84
CA LEU A 499 -2.30 17.28 -45.61
C LEU A 499 -1.79 17.16 -47.05
N THR A 500 -0.69 16.43 -47.28
CA THR A 500 -0.11 16.32 -48.62
C THR A 500 -1.02 15.50 -49.54
N ALA A 501 -1.56 14.39 -49.03
CA ALA A 501 -2.52 13.57 -49.75
C ALA A 501 -3.84 14.32 -49.99
N GLU A 502 -4.35 15.03 -48.99
CA GLU A 502 -5.60 15.79 -49.12
C GLU A 502 -5.50 16.96 -50.11
N LEU A 503 -4.36 17.65 -50.18
CA LEU A 503 -4.14 18.70 -51.17
C LEU A 503 -4.09 18.15 -52.61
N VAL A 504 -3.48 16.97 -52.82
CA VAL A 504 -3.51 16.29 -54.12
C VAL A 504 -4.93 15.83 -54.48
N ASN A 505 -5.66 15.28 -53.50
CA ASN A 505 -7.06 14.90 -53.67
C ASN A 505 -7.93 16.11 -54.01
N MET A 506 -7.67 17.28 -53.40
CA MET A 506 -8.36 18.53 -53.71
C MET A 506 -8.14 18.95 -55.17
N ILE A 507 -6.89 18.94 -55.64
CA ILE A 507 -6.56 19.27 -57.04
C ILE A 507 -7.25 18.29 -58.00
N THR A 508 -7.27 17.01 -57.65
CA THR A 508 -7.92 15.98 -58.46
C THR A 508 -9.43 16.19 -58.51
N ALA A 509 -10.08 16.41 -57.37
CA ALA A 509 -11.51 16.68 -57.30
C ALA A 509 -11.91 17.97 -58.04
N GLN A 510 -11.07 19.02 -57.97
CA GLN A 510 -11.25 20.26 -58.77
C GLN A 510 -11.17 19.98 -60.27
N ARG A 511 -10.20 19.17 -60.73
CA ARG A 511 -10.09 18.77 -62.14
C ARG A 511 -11.31 17.97 -62.60
N VAL A 512 -11.82 17.05 -61.76
CA VAL A 512 -13.03 16.27 -62.06
C VAL A 512 -14.26 17.18 -62.13
N TYR A 513 -14.39 18.14 -61.22
CA TYR A 513 -15.47 19.14 -61.25
C TYR A 513 -15.45 19.96 -62.56
N GLN A 514 -14.27 20.44 -62.97
CA GLN A 514 -14.09 21.15 -64.24
C GLN A 514 -14.42 20.27 -65.47
N ALA A 515 -14.00 19.00 -65.44
CA ALA A 515 -14.31 18.05 -66.51
C ALA A 515 -15.83 17.81 -66.65
N ASN A 516 -16.53 17.60 -65.51
CA ASN A 516 -17.99 17.43 -65.50
C ASN A 516 -18.72 18.70 -66.01
N ALA A 517 -18.24 19.89 -65.64
CA ALA A 517 -18.77 21.14 -66.15
C ALA A 517 -18.56 21.30 -67.67
N GLN A 518 -17.43 20.82 -68.20
CA GLN A 518 -17.18 20.83 -69.64
C GLN A 518 -18.15 19.91 -70.40
N THR A 519 -18.54 18.76 -69.84
CA THR A 519 -19.56 17.88 -70.43
C THR A 519 -20.93 18.56 -70.54
N ILE A 520 -21.29 19.39 -69.56
CA ILE A 520 -22.53 20.18 -69.62
C ILE A 520 -22.44 21.23 -70.73
N LYS A 521 -21.29 21.93 -70.85
CA LYS A 521 -21.08 22.92 -71.92
C LYS A 521 -21.14 22.31 -73.32
N THR A 522 -20.55 21.14 -73.53
CA THR A 522 -20.59 20.48 -74.84
C THR A 522 -22.00 20.04 -75.21
N GLN A 523 -22.78 19.54 -74.25
CA GLN A 523 -24.19 19.20 -74.48
C GLN A 523 -25.05 20.42 -74.77
N ASP A 524 -24.83 21.52 -74.05
CA ASP A 524 -25.54 22.77 -74.29
C ASP A 524 -25.23 23.32 -75.70
N ALA A 525 -23.97 23.28 -76.12
CA ALA A 525 -23.58 23.65 -77.48
C ALA A 525 -24.25 22.78 -78.57
N VAL A 526 -24.37 21.46 -78.35
CA VAL A 526 -25.07 20.55 -79.27
C VAL A 526 -26.59 20.82 -79.29
N LEU A 527 -27.19 21.15 -78.15
CA LEU A 527 -28.61 21.53 -78.13
C LEU A 527 -28.83 22.86 -78.86
N GLN A 528 -27.95 23.83 -78.68
CA GLN A 528 -28.05 25.12 -79.35
C GLN A 528 -27.93 24.98 -80.88
N THR A 529 -27.04 24.12 -81.39
CA THR A 529 -26.94 23.85 -82.83
C THR A 529 -28.20 23.18 -83.37
N ILE A 530 -28.80 22.24 -82.61
CA ILE A 530 -30.09 21.61 -82.97
C ILE A 530 -31.22 22.64 -83.00
N VAL A 531 -31.26 23.56 -82.04
CA VAL A 531 -32.29 24.62 -81.98
C VAL A 531 -32.14 25.61 -83.15
N ASN A 532 -30.92 25.93 -83.55
CA ASN A 532 -30.61 26.83 -84.66
C ASN A 532 -30.79 26.19 -86.05
N LEU A 533 -31.06 24.88 -86.13
CA LEU A 533 -31.29 24.13 -87.37
C LEU A 533 -32.76 24.20 -87.87
N ARG A 534 -33.59 25.08 -87.29
CA ARG A 534 -34.99 25.30 -87.68
C ARG A 534 -35.18 26.50 -88.59
#